data_AF-E9LZR6-F1
#
_entry.id   AF-E9LZR6-F1
#
_cell.length_a   1.000
_cell.length_b   1.000
_cell.length_c   1.000
_cell.angle_alpha   90.00
_cell.angle_beta   90.00
_cell.angle_gamma   90.00
#
_symmetry.space_group_name_H-M   'P 1'
#
loop_
_entity.id
_entity.type
_entity.pdbx_description
1 polymer ?
#
loop_
_entity_poly.entity_id
_entity_poly.type
_entity_poly.pdbx_seq_one_letter_code
_entity_poly.pdbx_strand_id
1 'polypeptide(L)'
;MAAFPGKTSGKEQETGTVLANVPAPVIMWSIDTRDWKTRNAGKTVNAVMSQVRDGDIVLMHELYSQTGAAALEIIPRLTEAGYQLVTVSEMAALRGGVSQGGVYFHFYP
;
A
#
# COMPACT_ATOMS: atom_id res chain seq x y z
N MET A 1 -30.12 -29.55 14.44
CA MET A 1 -30.42 -28.17 14.00
C MET A 1 -29.29 -27.74 13.09
N ALA A 2 -29.60 -27.54 11.81
CA ALA A 2 -28.61 -27.25 10.78
C ALA A 2 -28.29 -25.75 10.72
N ALA A 3 -27.03 -25.42 10.50
CA ALA A 3 -26.60 -24.15 9.96
C ALA A 3 -25.53 -24.45 8.90
N PHE A 4 -25.84 -24.16 7.63
CA PHE A 4 -24.92 -24.33 6.51
C PHE A 4 -23.80 -23.27 6.60
N PRO A 5 -22.52 -23.61 6.37
CA PRO A 5 -21.54 -22.56 6.09
C PRO A 5 -21.78 -22.08 4.66
N GLY A 6 -22.15 -20.79 4.56
CA GLY A 6 -22.19 -20.08 3.29
C GLY A 6 -20.84 -20.21 2.59
N LYS A 7 -20.88 -20.49 1.28
CA LYS A 7 -19.70 -20.50 0.41
C LYS A 7 -19.07 -19.10 0.43
N THR A 8 -18.06 -18.90 1.26
CA THR A 8 -17.08 -17.83 1.01
C THR A 8 -16.28 -18.21 -0.22
N SER A 9 -15.99 -17.22 -1.07
CA SER A 9 -15.29 -17.46 -2.34
C SER A 9 -13.94 -18.14 -2.08
N GLY A 10 -13.48 -19.03 -2.95
CA GLY A 10 -12.25 -19.81 -2.73
C GLY A 10 -11.00 -18.97 -2.42
N LYS A 11 -10.95 -17.70 -2.87
CA LYS A 11 -9.84 -16.78 -2.60
C LYS A 11 -9.77 -16.28 -1.15
N GLU A 12 -10.90 -16.24 -0.45
CA GLU A 12 -11.01 -15.75 0.94
C GLU A 12 -10.57 -16.81 1.96
N GLN A 13 -10.82 -18.09 1.66
CA GLN A 13 -10.38 -19.20 2.51
C GLN A 13 -8.86 -19.46 2.42
N GLU A 14 -8.27 -19.24 1.23
CA GLU A 14 -6.83 -19.40 0.99
C GLU A 14 -6.01 -18.30 1.68
N THR A 15 -6.47 -17.06 1.66
CA THR A 15 -5.79 -15.94 2.34
C THR A 15 -5.80 -16.10 3.86
N GLY A 16 -6.91 -16.58 4.44
CA GLY A 16 -6.98 -16.85 5.89
C GLY A 16 -5.95 -17.88 6.36
N THR A 17 -5.72 -18.94 5.57
CA THR A 17 -4.71 -19.97 5.89
C THR A 17 -3.28 -19.41 5.81
N VAL A 18 -2.98 -18.57 4.81
CA VAL A 18 -1.68 -17.91 4.70
C VAL A 18 -1.45 -16.98 5.87
N LEU A 19 -2.41 -16.11 6.19
CA LEU A 19 -2.29 -15.13 7.27
C LEU A 19 -2.12 -15.81 8.65
N ALA A 20 -2.80 -16.93 8.88
CA ALA A 20 -2.66 -17.71 10.11
C ALA A 20 -1.25 -18.29 10.32
N ASN A 21 -0.46 -18.44 9.25
CA ASN A 21 0.89 -19.02 9.28
C ASN A 21 2.00 -17.97 9.08
N VAL A 22 1.66 -16.68 8.98
CA VAL A 22 2.65 -15.60 8.84
C VAL A 22 2.80 -14.89 10.18
N PRO A 23 3.95 -15.04 10.88
CA PRO A 23 4.17 -14.41 12.18
C PRO A 23 4.59 -12.92 12.07
N ALA A 24 4.34 -12.28 10.93
CA ALA A 24 4.68 -10.89 10.65
C ALA A 24 3.44 -10.11 10.20
N PRO A 25 3.42 -8.79 10.36
CA PRO A 25 2.39 -7.96 9.72
C PRO A 25 2.55 -8.02 8.21
N VAL A 26 1.42 -8.08 7.50
CA VAL A 26 1.37 -8.00 6.04
C VAL A 26 1.08 -6.57 5.64
N ILE A 27 1.96 -5.99 4.83
CA ILE A 27 1.84 -4.63 4.33
C ILE A 27 1.41 -4.68 2.88
N MET A 28 0.28 -4.04 2.61
CA MET A 28 -0.29 -3.80 1.30
C MET A 28 -0.17 -2.30 0.98
N TRP A 29 -1.00 -1.79 0.08
CA TRP A 29 -0.98 -0.39 -0.34
C TRP A 29 -2.39 0.15 -0.50
N SER A 30 -2.56 1.45 -0.29
CA SER A 30 -3.81 2.16 -0.54
C SER A 30 -3.85 2.77 -1.94
N ILE A 31 -2.69 3.05 -2.54
CA ILE A 31 -2.57 3.61 -3.89
C ILE A 31 -1.75 2.65 -4.77
N ASP A 32 -2.41 2.10 -5.81
CA ASP A 32 -1.75 1.38 -6.91
C ASP A 32 -1.51 2.34 -8.08
N THR A 33 -0.25 2.71 -8.33
CA THR A 33 0.11 3.61 -9.44
C THR A 33 -0.04 2.96 -10.81
N ARG A 34 -0.09 1.63 -10.89
CA ARG A 34 -0.09 0.84 -12.12
C ARG A 34 1.08 1.19 -13.06
N ASP A 35 2.21 1.60 -12.50
CA ASP A 35 3.45 1.91 -13.22
C ASP A 35 3.97 0.69 -14.03
N TRP A 36 3.79 -0.50 -13.46
CA TRP A 36 4.06 -1.80 -14.10
C TRP A 36 3.30 -2.01 -15.41
N LYS A 37 2.11 -1.39 -15.56
CA LYS A 37 1.27 -1.47 -16.75
C LYS A 37 1.50 -0.29 -17.69
N THR A 38 1.54 0.91 -17.15
CA THR A 38 1.47 2.13 -17.95
C THR A 38 2.80 2.57 -18.54
N ARG A 39 3.94 2.23 -17.91
CA ARG A 39 5.29 2.62 -18.35
C ARG A 39 5.42 4.11 -18.64
N ASN A 40 4.75 4.95 -17.86
CA ASN A 40 4.64 6.38 -18.14
C ASN A 40 4.72 7.20 -16.86
N ALA A 41 5.76 8.05 -16.76
CA ALA A 41 6.03 8.82 -15.56
C ALA A 41 4.87 9.75 -15.20
N GLY A 42 4.32 10.50 -16.16
CA GLY A 42 3.21 11.42 -15.91
C GLY A 42 1.94 10.71 -15.42
N LYS A 43 1.65 9.50 -15.92
CA LYS A 43 0.53 8.69 -15.40
C LYS A 43 0.77 8.24 -13.96
N THR A 44 2.00 7.85 -13.62
CA THR A 44 2.39 7.49 -12.24
C THR A 44 2.27 8.69 -11.31
N VAL A 45 2.80 9.86 -11.69
CA VAL A 45 2.67 11.11 -10.94
C VAL A 45 1.19 11.43 -10.70
N ASN A 46 0.37 11.42 -11.74
CA ASN A 46 -1.06 11.73 -11.63
C ASN A 46 -1.80 10.72 -10.73
N ALA A 47 -1.46 9.43 -10.80
CA ALA A 47 -2.08 8.41 -9.96
C ALA A 47 -1.83 8.68 -8.46
N VAL A 48 -0.64 9.15 -8.09
CA VAL A 48 -0.31 9.53 -6.70
C VAL A 48 -0.98 10.84 -6.34
N MET A 49 -0.70 11.91 -7.09
CA MET A 49 -1.09 13.27 -6.70
C MET A 49 -2.61 13.52 -6.69
N SER A 50 -3.39 12.70 -7.40
CA SER A 50 -4.86 12.81 -7.40
C SER A 50 -5.55 12.15 -6.20
N GLN A 51 -4.83 11.32 -5.43
CA GLN A 51 -5.43 10.45 -4.41
C GLN A 51 -4.76 10.57 -3.03
N VAL A 52 -3.48 10.96 -2.99
CA VAL A 52 -2.66 10.92 -1.78
C VAL A 52 -3.25 11.75 -0.63
N ARG A 53 -3.23 11.14 0.56
CA ARG A 53 -3.55 11.72 1.85
C ARG A 53 -2.64 11.19 2.94
N ASP A 54 -2.68 11.83 4.11
CA ASP A 54 -1.89 11.42 5.28
C ASP A 54 -2.15 9.96 5.63
N GLY A 55 -1.08 9.18 5.81
CA GLY A 55 -1.13 7.75 6.12
C GLY A 55 -1.22 6.79 4.93
N ASP A 56 -1.18 7.27 3.68
CA ASP A 56 -1.19 6.39 2.51
C ASP A 56 0.11 5.59 2.32
N ILE A 57 -0.03 4.40 1.75
CA ILE A 57 1.07 3.57 1.27
C ILE A 57 0.95 3.45 -0.26
N VAL A 58 1.98 3.90 -0.97
CA VAL A 58 2.00 3.97 -2.44
C VAL A 58 2.82 2.81 -3.01
N LEU A 59 2.21 2.01 -3.89
CA LEU A 59 2.90 0.96 -4.62
C LEU A 59 3.55 1.49 -5.91
N MET A 60 4.85 1.25 -6.03
CA MET A 60 5.69 1.54 -7.21
C MET A 60 6.71 0.41 -7.42
N HIS A 61 7.22 0.27 -8.64
CA HIS A 61 8.20 -0.76 -9.04
C HIS A 61 9.47 -0.11 -9.64
N GLU A 62 10.62 -0.27 -8.97
CA GLU A 62 11.90 0.36 -9.36
C GLU A 62 12.49 -0.12 -10.70
N LEU A 63 11.96 -1.20 -11.27
CA LEU A 63 12.48 -1.86 -12.47
C LEU A 63 12.41 -1.00 -13.76
N TYR A 64 11.77 0.17 -13.71
CA TYR A 64 11.46 0.98 -14.90
C TYR A 64 11.95 2.41 -14.72
N SER A 65 12.67 2.92 -15.71
CA SER A 65 13.20 4.30 -15.68
C SER A 65 12.11 5.35 -15.54
N GLN A 66 10.90 5.07 -16.05
CA GLN A 66 9.74 5.94 -15.92
C GLN A 66 9.24 6.02 -14.48
N THR A 67 9.35 4.95 -13.69
CA THR A 67 9.03 4.97 -12.26
C THR A 67 10.05 5.81 -11.49
N GLY A 68 11.34 5.69 -11.83
CA GLY A 68 12.39 6.56 -11.28
C GLY A 68 12.16 8.04 -11.61
N ALA A 69 11.83 8.36 -12.87
CA ALA A 69 11.50 9.72 -13.28
C ALA A 69 10.25 10.27 -12.56
N ALA A 70 9.22 9.44 -12.34
CA ALA A 70 8.06 9.84 -11.55
C ALA A 70 8.42 10.12 -10.08
N ALA A 71 9.28 9.29 -9.46
CA ALA A 71 9.73 9.49 -8.08
C ALA A 71 10.46 10.83 -7.91
N LEU A 72 11.31 11.22 -8.88
CA LEU A 72 12.00 12.51 -8.88
C LEU A 72 11.05 13.73 -8.92
N GLU A 73 9.81 13.55 -9.39
CA GLU A 73 8.79 14.59 -9.40
C GLU A 73 7.85 14.51 -8.18
N ILE A 74 7.45 13.30 -7.76
CA ILE A 74 6.52 13.07 -6.65
C ILE A 74 7.13 13.51 -5.32
N ILE A 75 8.36 13.09 -5.02
CA ILE A 75 9.02 13.36 -3.74
C ILE A 75 9.06 14.85 -3.39
N PRO A 76 9.58 15.76 -4.26
CA PRO A 76 9.62 17.17 -3.94
C PRO A 76 8.22 17.77 -3.80
N ARG A 77 7.25 17.40 -4.65
CA ARG A 77 5.88 17.91 -4.56
C ARG A 77 5.18 17.53 -3.26
N LEU A 78 5.35 16.29 -2.81
CA LEU A 78 4.80 15.85 -1.52
C LEU A 78 5.48 16.58 -0.36
N THR A 79 6.80 16.74 -0.43
CA THR A 79 7.57 17.47 0.58
C THR A 79 7.12 18.93 0.68
N GLU A 80 6.96 19.62 -0.45
CA GLU A 80 6.45 21.00 -0.54
C GLU A 80 5.00 21.12 -0.04
N ALA A 81 4.18 20.09 -0.23
CA ALA A 81 2.83 20.00 0.30
C ALA A 81 2.79 19.66 1.81
N GLY A 82 3.93 19.52 2.48
CA GLY A 82 4.05 19.29 3.91
C GLY A 82 4.00 17.82 4.34
N TYR A 83 4.06 16.88 3.40
CA TYR A 83 4.19 15.45 3.72
C TYR A 83 5.62 15.12 4.12
N GLN A 84 5.76 14.24 5.11
CA GLN A 84 7.02 13.56 5.40
C GLN A 84 6.98 12.16 4.79
N LEU A 85 7.92 11.88 3.89
CA LEU A 85 8.10 10.53 3.37
C LEU A 85 8.88 9.72 4.41
N VAL A 86 8.29 8.61 4.85
CA VAL A 86 8.82 7.74 5.90
C VAL A 86 8.78 6.29 5.44
N THR A 87 9.56 5.45 6.11
CA THR A 87 9.41 4.00 5.97
C THR A 87 8.09 3.52 6.57
N VAL A 88 7.62 2.34 6.15
CA VAL A 88 6.40 1.74 6.72
C VAL A 88 6.57 1.48 8.23
N SER A 89 7.76 1.08 8.67
CA SER A 89 8.04 0.83 10.10
C SER A 89 7.93 2.10 10.94
N GLU A 90 8.43 3.23 10.45
CA GLU A 90 8.29 4.54 11.11
C GLU A 90 6.83 4.99 11.12
N MET A 91 6.12 4.86 9.99
CA MET A 91 4.70 5.20 9.90
C MET A 91 3.87 4.37 10.90
N ALA A 92 4.09 3.05 10.94
CA ALA A 92 3.45 2.17 11.90
C ALA A 92 3.74 2.59 13.35
N ALA A 93 5.00 2.86 13.69
CA ALA A 93 5.38 3.27 15.04
C ALA A 93 4.70 4.56 15.49
N LEU A 94 4.52 5.53 14.58
CA LEU A 94 3.82 6.80 14.85
C LEU A 94 2.30 6.64 14.96
N ARG A 95 1.73 5.56 14.43
CA ARG A 95 0.28 5.36 14.25
C ARG A 95 -0.29 4.20 15.08
N GLY A 96 0.37 3.86 16.20
CA GLY A 96 -0.12 2.86 17.16
C GLY A 96 0.43 1.44 16.95
N GLY A 97 1.38 1.26 16.04
CA GLY A 97 2.08 0.01 15.79
C GLY A 97 1.33 -0.94 14.86
N VAL A 98 1.83 -2.18 14.79
CA VAL A 98 1.27 -3.27 14.00
C VAL A 98 1.22 -4.54 14.84
N SER A 99 0.17 -5.34 14.64
CA SER A 99 -0.02 -6.65 15.24
C SER A 99 0.52 -7.77 14.35
N GLN A 100 0.95 -8.87 14.98
CA GLN A 100 1.29 -10.11 14.29
C GLN A 100 0.07 -10.64 13.51
N GLY A 101 0.28 -11.01 12.24
CA GLY A 101 -0.80 -11.47 11.34
C GLY A 101 -1.78 -10.37 10.88
N GLY A 102 -1.58 -9.11 11.32
CA GLY A 102 -2.38 -7.99 10.85
C GLY A 102 -2.09 -7.65 9.38
N VAL A 103 -3.10 -7.18 8.65
CA VAL A 103 -2.96 -6.75 7.24
C VAL A 103 -3.26 -5.25 7.16
N TYR A 104 -2.30 -4.47 6.63
CA TYR A 104 -2.36 -3.01 6.63
C TYR A 104 -2.26 -2.49 5.20
N PHE A 105 -3.22 -1.67 4.79
CA PHE A 105 -3.20 -0.99 3.48
C PHE A 105 -2.82 0.49 3.60
N HIS A 106 -2.97 1.06 4.80
CA HIS A 106 -2.72 2.46 5.15
C HIS A 106 -2.63 2.60 6.68
N PHE A 107 -2.20 3.77 7.16
CA PHE A 107 -2.18 4.17 8.56
C PHE A 107 -2.81 5.55 8.75
N TYR A 108 -4.12 5.65 8.52
CA TYR A 108 -4.86 6.90 8.70
C TYR A 108 -4.96 7.27 10.18
N PRO A 109 -5.14 8.57 10.51
CA PRO A 109 -5.41 9.03 11.87
C PRO A 109 -6.67 8.41 12.49
#